data_AF-A0A974U7I4-F1
#
_entry.id   AF-A0A974U7I4-F1
#
_cell.length_a   1.000
_cell.length_b   1.000
_cell.length_c   1.000
_cell.angle_alpha   90.00
_cell.angle_beta   90.00
_cell.angle_gamma   90.00
#
_symmetry.space_group_name_H-M   'P 1'
#
loop_
_entity.id
_entity.type
_entity.pdbx_description
1 polymer ?
#
loop_
_entity_poly.entity_id
_entity_poly.type
_entity_poly.pdbx_seq_one_letter_code
_entity_poly.pdbx_strand_id
1 'polypeptide(L)'
;MNTATSNPKTQYLLGAGLDVLHFESREWLETIDFWKDEIRFFNDLLKKKEGSEKNNSEYENMLKNLDKVHADLFDDLKESVMEHEQLLSKIELGEKGLSDYNYREKHAQLLARMNTFTKDFKTFKRIVFDYAKGL
;
A
#
# COMPACT_ATOMS: atom_id res chain seq x y z
N MET A 1 11.77 45.70 4.89
CA MET A 1 12.71 45.07 5.84
C MET A 1 12.49 43.56 5.79
N ASN A 2 13.55 42.84 5.45
CA ASN A 2 13.83 41.41 5.65
C ASN A 2 12.86 40.39 5.04
N THR A 3 12.90 40.21 3.72
CA THR A 3 12.61 38.92 3.10
C THR A 3 13.69 37.93 3.52
N ALA A 4 13.41 37.11 4.51
CA ALA A 4 14.27 36.00 4.89
C ALA A 4 14.32 35.03 3.71
N THR A 5 15.41 35.08 2.96
CA THR A 5 15.77 34.06 1.97
C THR A 5 15.94 32.74 2.71
N SER A 6 14.89 31.91 2.72
CA SER A 6 14.98 30.55 3.25
C SER A 6 16.09 29.82 2.48
N ASN A 7 17.18 29.51 3.19
CA ASN A 7 18.34 28.87 2.60
C ASN A 7 17.95 27.46 2.13
N PRO A 8 18.16 27.09 0.85
CA PRO A 8 17.81 25.76 0.35
C PRO A 8 18.54 24.63 1.10
N LYS A 9 19.68 24.90 1.76
CA LYS A 9 20.34 23.93 2.64
C LYS A 9 19.55 23.59 3.90
N THR A 10 18.72 24.50 4.41
CA THR A 10 17.83 24.20 5.55
C THR A 10 16.71 23.24 5.15
N GLN A 11 16.24 23.33 3.90
CA GLN A 11 15.23 22.44 3.34
C GLN A 11 15.79 21.01 3.16
N TYR A 12 17.07 20.87 2.80
CA TYR A 12 17.77 19.59 2.76
C TYR A 12 18.05 18.97 4.15
N LEU A 13 18.07 19.77 5.23
CA LEU A 13 18.31 19.30 6.60
C LEU A 13 17.02 18.83 7.32
N LEU A 14 15.83 19.12 6.77
CA LEU A 14 14.53 18.84 7.38
C LEU A 14 13.86 17.53 6.89
N GLY A 15 14.54 16.76 6.03
CA GLY A 15 13.92 15.62 5.34
C GLY A 15 13.03 16.07 4.18
N ALA A 16 12.40 15.13 3.47
CA ALA A 16 11.50 15.46 2.35
C ALA A 16 10.38 16.42 2.80
N GLY A 17 9.97 17.36 1.94
CA GLY A 17 8.85 18.26 2.24
C GLY A 17 7.56 17.48 2.50
N LEU A 18 6.65 18.06 3.28
CA LEU A 18 5.34 17.42 3.56
C LEU A 18 4.54 17.18 2.27
N ASP A 19 4.72 18.02 1.26
CA ASP A 19 4.18 17.87 -0.09
C ASP A 19 4.66 16.60 -0.80
N VAL A 20 5.93 16.23 -0.61
CA VAL A 20 6.51 15.00 -1.16
C VAL A 20 5.93 13.77 -0.44
N LEU A 21 5.81 13.83 0.89
CA LEU A 21 5.24 12.73 1.69
C LEU A 21 3.74 12.55 1.43
N HIS A 22 3.03 13.65 1.17
CA HIS A 22 1.64 13.63 0.71
C HIS A 22 1.51 12.91 -0.63
N PHE A 23 2.33 13.32 -1.61
CA PHE A 23 2.31 12.72 -2.94
C PHE A 23 2.60 11.21 -2.87
N GLU A 24 3.61 10.80 -2.09
CA GLU A 24 3.92 9.39 -1.90
C GLU A 24 2.74 8.61 -1.26
N SER A 25 2.06 9.20 -0.26
CA SER A 25 0.89 8.58 0.37
C SER A 25 -0.28 8.42 -0.62
N ARG A 26 -0.45 9.38 -1.54
CA ARG A 26 -1.42 9.30 -2.64
C ARG A 26 -1.10 8.18 -3.62
N GLU A 27 0.17 8.04 -4.01
CA GLU A 27 0.62 6.93 -4.86
C GLU A 27 0.40 5.56 -4.19
N TRP A 28 0.57 5.47 -2.87
CA TRP A 28 0.26 4.25 -2.14
C TRP A 28 -1.22 3.89 -2.21
N LEU A 29 -2.13 4.86 -2.07
CA LEU A 29 -3.57 4.61 -2.20
C LEU A 29 -3.94 4.07 -3.60
N GLU A 30 -3.40 4.68 -4.65
CA GLU A 30 -3.60 4.23 -6.03
C GLU A 30 -3.04 2.82 -6.25
N THR A 31 -1.86 2.55 -5.69
CA THR A 31 -1.22 1.23 -5.75
C THR A 31 -2.06 0.16 -5.06
N ILE A 32 -2.59 0.47 -3.86
CA ILE A 32 -3.44 -0.47 -3.11
C ILE A 32 -4.74 -0.74 -3.88
N ASP A 33 -5.37 0.29 -4.44
CA ASP A 33 -6.58 0.12 -5.25
C ASP A 33 -6.31 -0.76 -6.48
N PHE A 34 -5.17 -0.57 -7.15
CA PHE A 34 -4.75 -1.45 -8.24
C PHE A 34 -4.53 -2.90 -7.79
N TRP A 35 -3.90 -3.14 -6.63
CA TRP A 35 -3.73 -4.50 -6.10
C TRP A 35 -5.05 -5.17 -5.77
N LYS A 36 -6.05 -4.42 -5.29
CA LYS A 36 -7.41 -4.95 -5.05
C LYS A 36 -8.08 -5.41 -6.35
N ASP A 37 -7.89 -4.65 -7.44
CA ASP A 37 -8.39 -5.07 -8.76
C ASP A 37 -7.61 -6.27 -9.31
N GLU A 38 -6.29 -6.34 -9.12
CA GLU A 38 -5.48 -7.53 -9.46
C GLU A 38 -5.96 -8.78 -8.70
N ILE A 39 -6.26 -8.68 -7.39
CA ILE A 39 -6.81 -9.79 -6.59
C ILE A 39 -8.17 -10.25 -7.12
N ARG A 40 -9.05 -9.32 -7.51
CA ARG A 40 -10.34 -9.68 -8.11
C ARG A 40 -10.14 -10.46 -9.41
N PHE A 41 -9.23 -9.99 -10.25
CA PHE A 41 -8.88 -10.68 -11.49
C PHE A 41 -8.33 -12.11 -11.22
N PHE A 42 -7.43 -12.28 -10.25
CA PHE A 42 -6.91 -13.59 -9.91
C PHE A 42 -7.98 -14.52 -9.36
N ASN A 43 -8.88 -14.02 -8.51
CA ASN A 43 -10.02 -14.81 -8.02
C ASN A 43 -10.91 -15.30 -9.17
N ASP A 44 -11.21 -14.45 -10.14
CA ASP A 44 -12.01 -14.83 -11.32
C ASP A 44 -11.27 -15.84 -12.21
N LEU A 45 -9.94 -15.73 -12.31
CA LEU A 45 -9.10 -16.69 -13.01
C LEU A 45 -9.12 -18.07 -12.32
N LEU A 46 -8.97 -18.10 -11.00
CA LEU A 46 -8.98 -19.34 -10.21
C LEU A 46 -10.33 -20.06 -10.32
N LYS A 47 -11.45 -19.32 -10.16
CA LYS A 47 -12.81 -19.88 -10.30
C LYS A 47 -13.08 -20.50 -11.67
N LYS A 48 -12.51 -19.95 -12.75
CA LYS A 48 -12.65 -20.53 -14.10
C LYS A 48 -11.97 -21.89 -14.22
N LYS A 49 -10.83 -22.07 -13.54
CA LYS A 49 -10.06 -23.31 -13.56
C LYS A 49 -10.70 -24.45 -12.76
N GLU A 50 -11.37 -24.12 -11.65
CA GLU A 50 -12.18 -25.08 -10.85
C GLU A 50 -13.23 -25.80 -11.70
N GLY A 51 -13.86 -25.08 -12.63
CA GLY A 51 -14.89 -25.63 -13.51
C GLY A 51 -14.35 -26.50 -14.66
N SER A 52 -13.06 -26.39 -15.00
CA SER A 52 -12.47 -27.05 -16.17
C SER A 52 -11.63 -28.29 -15.88
N GLU A 53 -11.08 -28.45 -14.66
CA GLU A 53 -10.14 -29.54 -14.37
C GLU A 53 -10.43 -30.24 -13.04
N LYS A 54 -10.23 -31.58 -12.99
CA LYS A 54 -10.09 -32.38 -11.75
C LYS A 54 -8.76 -32.07 -11.03
N ASN A 55 -8.34 -30.81 -11.03
CA ASN A 55 -7.10 -30.40 -10.39
C ASN A 55 -7.32 -30.21 -8.90
N ASN A 56 -6.21 -30.35 -8.17
CA ASN A 56 -6.11 -30.50 -6.72
C ASN A 56 -6.87 -29.39 -5.95
N SER A 57 -8.13 -29.64 -5.62
CA SER A 57 -9.05 -28.63 -5.02
C SER A 57 -8.53 -28.08 -3.70
N GLU A 58 -7.69 -28.83 -2.99
CA GLU A 58 -7.02 -28.37 -1.77
C GLU A 58 -6.03 -27.23 -2.05
N TYR A 59 -5.27 -27.32 -3.16
CA TYR A 59 -4.34 -26.26 -3.55
C TYR A 59 -5.08 -25.00 -3.99
N GLU A 60 -6.18 -25.15 -4.72
CA GLU A 60 -7.01 -24.02 -5.12
C GLU A 60 -7.68 -23.31 -3.93
N ASN A 61 -8.20 -24.09 -2.97
CA ASN A 61 -8.75 -23.55 -1.73
C ASN A 61 -7.68 -22.85 -0.88
N MET A 62 -6.45 -23.35 -0.85
CA MET A 62 -5.33 -22.68 -0.21
C MET A 62 -5.04 -21.32 -0.86
N LEU A 63 -5.03 -21.23 -2.20
CA LEU A 63 -4.87 -19.98 -2.92
C LEU A 63 -6.02 -19.01 -2.60
N LYS A 64 -7.29 -19.44 -2.73
CA LYS A 64 -8.46 -18.60 -2.39
C LYS A 64 -8.41 -18.05 -0.95
N ASN A 65 -7.94 -18.85 0.01
CA ASN A 65 -7.78 -18.38 1.39
C ASN A 65 -6.65 -17.35 1.51
N LEU A 66 -5.53 -17.55 0.81
CA LEU A 66 -4.42 -16.60 0.77
C LEU A 66 -4.86 -15.27 0.13
N ASP A 67 -5.66 -15.31 -0.93
CA ASP A 67 -6.26 -14.13 -1.57
C ASP A 67 -7.11 -13.33 -0.60
N LYS A 68 -7.98 -14.01 0.16
CA LYS A 68 -8.85 -13.36 1.14
C LYS A 68 -8.04 -12.67 2.23
N VAL A 69 -7.01 -13.34 2.75
CA VAL A 69 -6.09 -12.74 3.73
C VAL A 69 -5.42 -11.50 3.15
N HIS A 70 -4.97 -11.54 1.88
CA HIS A 70 -4.41 -10.34 1.24
C HIS A 70 -5.43 -9.21 1.07
N ALA A 71 -6.69 -9.51 0.74
CA ALA A 71 -7.73 -8.49 0.59
C ALA A 71 -8.00 -7.74 1.90
N ASP A 72 -8.16 -8.46 3.01
CA ASP A 72 -8.37 -7.85 4.34
C ASP A 72 -7.16 -6.98 4.72
N LEU A 73 -5.95 -7.47 4.46
CA LEU A 73 -4.72 -6.72 4.74
C LEU A 73 -4.56 -5.46 3.87
N PHE A 74 -5.06 -5.46 2.63
CA PHE A 74 -5.07 -4.27 1.78
C PHE A 74 -6.05 -3.22 2.28
N ASP A 75 -7.19 -3.62 2.82
CA ASP A 75 -8.14 -2.70 3.45
C ASP A 75 -7.54 -2.05 4.70
N ASP A 76 -6.92 -2.84 5.58
CA ASP A 76 -6.21 -2.33 6.76
C ASP A 76 -5.08 -1.36 6.39
N LEU A 77 -4.32 -1.67 5.34
CA LEU A 77 -3.23 -0.82 4.86
C LEU A 77 -3.77 0.47 4.26
N LYS A 78 -4.86 0.40 3.47
CA LYS A 78 -5.53 1.58 2.91
C LYS A 78 -6.05 2.49 4.02
N GLU A 79 -6.72 1.94 5.02
CA GLU A 79 -7.20 2.70 6.17
C GLU A 79 -6.05 3.39 6.90
N SER A 80 -4.95 2.66 7.14
CA SER A 80 -3.74 3.23 7.76
C SER A 80 -3.16 4.43 6.97
N VAL A 81 -3.14 4.35 5.64
CA VAL A 81 -2.68 5.46 4.78
C VAL A 81 -3.68 6.61 4.78
N MET A 82 -4.99 6.33 4.78
CA MET A 82 -6.02 7.37 4.87
C MET A 82 -5.96 8.13 6.20
N GLU A 83 -5.78 7.44 7.32
CA GLU A 83 -5.59 8.07 8.63
C GLU A 83 -4.34 8.95 8.66
N HIS A 84 -3.27 8.52 7.99
CA HIS A 84 -2.02 9.28 7.85
C HIS A 84 -2.23 10.56 7.03
N GLU A 85 -3.01 10.50 5.97
CA GLU A 85 -3.39 11.68 5.17
C GLU A 85 -4.31 12.64 5.93
N GLN A 86 -5.23 12.13 6.73
CA GLN A 86 -6.04 12.96 7.62
C GLN A 86 -5.19 13.66 8.68
N LEU A 87 -4.15 12.98 9.19
CA LEU A 87 -3.20 13.57 10.12
C LEU A 87 -2.41 14.71 9.46
N LEU A 88 -1.99 14.54 8.20
CA LEU A 88 -1.34 15.61 7.44
C LEU A 88 -2.23 16.85 7.34
N SER A 89 -3.50 16.67 6.96
CA SER A 89 -4.46 17.78 6.84
C SER A 89 -4.60 18.56 8.16
N LYS A 90 -4.61 17.87 9.30
CA LYS A 90 -4.65 18.51 10.63
C LYS A 90 -3.38 19.31 10.95
N ILE A 91 -2.22 18.80 10.54
CA ILE A 91 -0.93 19.51 10.68
C ILE A 91 -0.94 20.79 9.83
N GLU A 92 -1.42 20.72 8.59
CA GLU A 92 -1.53 21.88 7.69
C GLU A 92 -2.50 22.95 8.22
N LEU A 93 -3.57 22.54 8.91
CA LEU A 93 -4.51 23.43 9.59
C LEU A 93 -3.96 24.02 10.91
N GLY A 94 -2.76 23.63 11.33
CA GLY A 94 -2.10 24.15 12.53
C GLY A 94 -2.71 23.65 13.84
N GLU A 95 -3.30 22.45 13.84
CA GLU A 95 -3.87 21.85 15.05
C GLU A 95 -2.77 21.62 16.12
N LYS A 96 -3.01 22.11 17.33
CA LYS A 96 -2.02 22.07 18.43
C LYS A 96 -1.81 20.64 18.93
N GLY A 97 -0.56 20.30 19.21
CA GLY A 97 -0.19 19.00 19.77
C GLY A 97 0.24 17.95 18.74
N LEU A 98 0.23 18.30 17.45
CA LEU A 98 0.77 17.45 16.39
C LEU A 98 2.24 17.79 16.13
N SER A 99 3.09 16.76 16.12
CA SER A 99 4.52 16.88 15.87
C SER A 99 4.85 16.38 14.47
N ASP A 100 5.55 17.20 13.69
CA ASP A 100 6.12 16.83 12.39
C ASP A 100 6.97 15.55 12.49
N TYR A 101 7.70 15.38 13.61
CA TYR A 101 8.47 14.17 13.88
C TYR A 101 7.59 12.92 13.94
N ASN A 102 6.47 12.97 14.68
CA ASN A 102 5.57 11.82 14.83
C ASN A 102 4.92 11.45 13.49
N TYR A 103 4.59 12.46 12.67
CA TYR A 103 4.08 12.25 11.32
C TYR A 103 5.11 11.53 10.44
N ARG A 104 6.35 12.02 10.42
CA ARG A 104 7.45 11.42 9.64
C ARG A 104 7.78 9.99 10.09
N GLU A 105 7.75 9.72 11.38
CA GLU A 105 7.96 8.37 11.93
C GLU A 105 6.86 7.41 11.45
N LYS A 106 5.58 7.82 11.53
CA LYS A 106 4.47 7.03 10.99
C LYS A 106 4.59 6.80 9.49
N HIS A 107 4.98 7.83 8.75
CA HIS A 107 5.19 7.72 7.31
C HIS A 107 6.28 6.67 6.97
N ALA A 108 7.40 6.68 7.69
CA ALA A 108 8.46 5.69 7.53
C ALA A 108 7.97 4.26 7.86
N GLN A 109 7.12 4.09 8.87
CA GLN A 109 6.49 2.81 9.19
C GLN A 109 5.56 2.33 8.07
N LEU A 110 4.75 3.22 7.50
CA LEU A 110 3.90 2.91 6.35
C LEU A 110 4.71 2.53 5.11
N LEU A 111 5.79 3.25 4.82
CA LEU A 111 6.72 2.92 3.73
C LEU A 111 7.30 1.51 3.92
N ALA A 112 7.73 1.15 5.13
CA ALA A 112 8.22 -0.19 5.43
C ALA A 112 7.14 -1.26 5.22
N ARG A 113 5.90 -0.99 5.64
CA ARG A 113 4.74 -1.87 5.39
C ARG A 113 4.48 -2.02 3.89
N MET A 114 4.37 -0.93 3.13
CA MET A 114 4.18 -0.94 1.67
C MET A 114 5.24 -1.77 0.95
N ASN A 115 6.51 -1.61 1.33
CA ASN A 115 7.61 -2.39 0.77
C ASN A 115 7.51 -3.89 1.06
N THR A 116 7.04 -4.25 2.25
CA THR A 116 6.84 -5.65 2.66
C THR A 116 5.69 -6.26 1.88
N PHE A 117 4.53 -5.60 1.87
CA PHE A 117 3.36 -6.00 1.08
C PHE A 117 3.67 -6.14 -0.41
N THR A 118 4.44 -5.22 -0.99
CA THR A 118 4.85 -5.30 -2.40
C THR A 118 5.62 -6.59 -2.69
N LYS A 119 6.54 -6.99 -1.80
CA LYS A 119 7.33 -8.21 -1.97
C LYS A 119 6.47 -9.47 -1.81
N ASP A 120 5.61 -9.48 -0.80
CA ASP A 120 4.73 -10.62 -0.51
C ASP A 120 3.73 -10.80 -1.65
N PHE A 121 3.12 -9.71 -2.11
CA PHE A 121 2.19 -9.73 -3.22
C PHE A 121 2.85 -10.15 -4.54
N LYS A 122 4.09 -9.73 -4.80
CA LYS A 122 4.86 -10.21 -5.95
C LYS A 122 5.12 -11.72 -5.88
N THR A 123 5.36 -12.25 -4.69
CA THR A 123 5.54 -13.70 -4.47
C THR A 123 4.24 -14.44 -4.73
N PHE A 124 3.14 -13.96 -4.17
CA PHE A 124 1.79 -14.46 -4.42
C PHE A 124 1.46 -14.48 -5.93
N LYS A 125 1.70 -13.38 -6.65
CA LYS A 125 1.49 -13.31 -8.11
C LYS A 125 2.24 -14.38 -8.88
N ARG A 126 3.48 -14.70 -8.50
CA ARG A 126 4.25 -15.79 -9.12
C ARG A 126 3.56 -17.14 -8.94
N ILE A 127 3.08 -17.42 -7.73
CA ILE A 127 2.36 -18.67 -7.42
C ILE A 127 1.10 -18.78 -8.28
N VAL A 128 0.30 -17.71 -8.37
CA VAL A 128 -0.90 -17.68 -9.21
C VAL A 128 -0.55 -17.88 -10.68
N PHE A 129 0.48 -17.20 -11.20
CA PHE A 129 0.90 -17.37 -12.60
C PHE A 129 1.41 -18.78 -12.89
N ASP A 130 2.17 -19.39 -11.98
CA ASP A 130 2.65 -20.77 -12.15
C ASP A 130 1.49 -21.77 -12.14
N TYR A 131 0.49 -21.56 -11.29
CA TYR A 131 -0.75 -22.34 -11.33
C TYR A 131 -1.55 -22.13 -12.62
N ALA A 132 -1.62 -20.88 -13.10
CA ALA A 132 -2.33 -20.50 -14.30
C ALA A 132 -1.62 -20.93 -15.59
N LYS A 133 -0.29 -21.18 -15.60
CA LYS A 133 0.44 -21.70 -16.78
C LYS A 133 -0.06 -23.06 -17.25
N GLY A 134 -0.73 -23.82 -16.39
CA GLY A 134 -1.44 -25.04 -16.77
C GLY A 134 -2.85 -24.77 -17.31
N LEU A 135 -3.10 -23.63 -17.98
CA LEU A 135 -4.33 -23.28 -18.70
C LEU A 135 -4.12 -23.38 -20.21
#